data_AF-A0A972LBS2-F1
#
_entry.id   AF-A0A972LBS2-F1
#
_cell.length_a   1.000
_cell.length_b   1.000
_cell.length_c   1.000
_cell.angle_alpha   90.00
_cell.angle_beta   90.00
_cell.angle_gamma   90.00
#
_symmetry.space_group_name_H-M   'P 1'
#
loop_
_entity.id
_entity.type
_entity.pdbx_description
1 polymer ?
#
loop_
_entity_poly.entity_id
_entity_poly.type
_entity_poly.pdbx_seq_one_letter_code
_entity_poly.pdbx_strand_id
1 'polypeptide(L)'
;MKRELIFALVTATLLPMYANAKGSSHEAHEAHGSVSDHVVSEQRAMLAENTKGKGFGPQSPRDIDAVAGNNPRLFSAAPPSVEMNLCNIHFHKNAEHKGGEFTKYAGNGDGHGFQSGYQYSGKLGASELKSVGHDICPSKHGALSAGDTIEVHYVHSTAQIKPGPTLGSCLNDAIKNPQLRVETQVYVLVNDKDALDFGNLTKHGVANGLHQAPNIPSNTGAPVQYAGSTTGPGYNEKGSPFQVTWSVRPKVAKVNAESVGQWCKGNVFNEDHAHGVRNLVINPD
;
A
#
# COMPACT_ATOMS: atom_id res chain seq x y z
N MET A 1 34.15 14.51 78.87
CA MET A 1 34.85 14.39 77.57
C MET A 1 33.92 14.92 76.49
N LYS A 2 34.47 15.79 75.65
CA LYS A 2 33.79 16.78 74.78
C LYS A 2 32.91 16.17 73.70
N ARG A 3 31.79 16.84 73.38
CA ARG A 3 31.51 17.31 72.01
C ARG A 3 30.40 18.37 71.99
N GLU A 4 30.85 19.61 71.90
CA GLU A 4 30.08 20.77 71.44
C GLU A 4 29.65 20.54 69.98
N LEU A 5 28.38 20.79 69.64
CA LEU A 5 27.92 20.93 68.26
C LEU A 5 27.47 22.38 68.04
N ILE A 6 28.29 23.11 67.30
CA ILE A 6 28.06 24.48 66.85
C ILE A 6 27.16 24.42 65.61
N PHE A 7 26.02 25.10 65.67
CA PHE A 7 25.15 25.36 64.52
C PHE A 7 25.76 26.45 63.64
N ALA A 8 26.07 26.12 62.38
CA ALA A 8 26.41 27.10 61.34
C ALA A 8 25.19 27.26 60.41
N LEU A 9 24.52 28.40 60.52
CA LEU A 9 23.41 28.80 59.66
C LEU A 9 23.98 29.46 58.39
N VAL A 10 23.93 28.80 57.24
CA VAL A 10 24.32 29.39 55.95
C VAL A 10 23.06 29.87 55.24
N THR A 11 22.91 31.19 55.15
CA THR A 11 21.89 31.88 54.35
C THR A 11 22.26 31.82 52.87
N ALA A 12 21.63 30.92 52.12
CA ALA A 12 21.72 30.91 50.66
C ALA A 12 20.70 31.91 50.07
N THR A 13 21.20 32.96 49.42
CA THR A 13 20.42 33.95 48.70
C THR A 13 19.84 33.35 47.40
N LEU A 14 18.51 33.25 47.34
CA LEU A 14 17.78 32.86 46.14
C LEU A 14 17.73 34.04 45.14
N LEU A 15 18.40 33.89 44.00
CA LEU A 15 18.21 34.74 42.83
C LEU A 15 16.90 34.37 42.12
N PRO A 16 16.01 35.32 41.79
CA PRO A 16 14.80 35.02 41.03
C PRO A 16 15.18 34.81 39.56
N MET A 17 15.18 33.55 39.11
CA MET A 17 15.12 33.26 37.69
C MET A 17 13.71 33.50 37.18
N TYR A 18 13.60 34.43 36.24
CA TYR A 18 12.40 34.76 35.48
C TYR A 18 11.82 33.49 34.84
N ALA A 19 10.66 33.05 35.35
CA ALA A 19 9.85 32.03 34.69
C ALA A 19 9.07 32.70 33.54
N ASN A 20 9.54 32.54 32.30
CA ASN A 20 8.73 32.79 31.11
C ASN A 20 7.78 31.61 30.90
N ALA A 21 6.49 31.93 30.81
CA ALA A 21 5.42 30.98 30.56
C ALA A 21 5.30 30.59 29.07
N LYS A 22 4.96 29.32 28.85
CA LYS A 22 4.31 28.70 27.67
C LYS A 22 4.92 28.93 26.29
N GLY A 23 5.64 27.92 25.83
CA GLY A 23 5.74 27.54 24.41
C GLY A 23 5.29 26.10 24.26
N SER A 24 4.35 25.87 23.34
CA SER A 24 3.70 24.61 23.00
C SER A 24 4.65 23.41 22.95
N SER A 25 4.28 22.35 23.66
CA SER A 25 4.77 20.99 23.42
C SER A 25 4.33 20.55 22.02
N HIS A 26 5.14 20.87 21.01
CA HIS A 26 5.18 20.04 19.82
C HIS A 26 5.85 18.74 20.23
N GLU A 27 5.02 17.73 20.53
CA GLU A 27 5.44 16.34 20.47
C GLU A 27 6.09 16.15 19.10
N ALA A 28 7.41 15.99 19.11
CA ALA A 28 8.14 15.54 17.94
C ALA A 28 7.58 14.16 17.62
N HIS A 29 6.76 14.08 16.57
CA HIS A 29 6.49 12.81 15.90
C HIS A 29 7.86 12.17 15.64
N GLU A 30 8.13 11.02 16.27
CA GLU A 30 9.27 10.19 15.89
C GLU A 30 9.13 9.87 14.41
N ALA A 31 9.86 10.62 13.58
CA ALA A 31 10.12 10.21 12.22
C ALA A 31 10.97 8.95 12.33
N HIS A 32 10.32 7.78 12.34
CA HIS A 32 11.01 6.53 12.13
C HIS A 32 11.71 6.66 10.76
N GLY A 33 13.02 6.93 10.80
CA GLY A 33 13.84 7.12 9.61
C GLY A 33 13.84 5.88 8.74
N SER A 34 14.25 6.04 7.48
CA SER A 34 14.36 4.91 6.56
C SER A 34 15.24 3.81 7.16
N VAL A 35 14.74 2.57 7.15
CA VAL A 35 15.54 1.41 7.57
C VAL A 35 16.66 1.12 6.55
N SER A 36 17.70 0.42 6.98
CA SER A 36 18.82 0.05 6.12
C SER A 36 18.46 -1.10 5.17
N ASP A 37 19.25 -1.26 4.10
CA ASP A 37 19.10 -2.38 3.16
C ASP A 37 19.23 -3.75 3.84
N HIS A 38 19.98 -3.82 4.95
CA HIS A 38 20.12 -5.02 5.76
C HIS A 38 18.77 -5.50 6.29
N VAL A 39 17.93 -4.60 6.81
CA VAL A 39 16.60 -4.95 7.33
C VAL A 39 15.72 -5.55 6.24
N VAL A 40 15.70 -4.93 5.04
CA VAL A 40 14.93 -5.43 3.90
C VAL A 40 15.46 -6.79 3.41
N SER A 41 16.78 -6.99 3.44
CA SER A 41 17.42 -8.27 3.11
C SER A 41 17.05 -9.37 4.11
N GLU A 42 17.08 -9.06 5.41
CA GLU A 42 16.67 -10.00 6.47
C GLU A 42 15.20 -10.38 6.33
N GLN A 43 14.31 -9.42 6.04
CA GLN A 43 12.90 -9.68 5.81
C GLN A 43 12.66 -10.64 4.63
N ARG A 44 13.41 -10.48 3.53
CA ARG A 44 13.36 -11.40 2.38
C ARG A 44 13.89 -12.79 2.73
N ALA A 45 14.97 -12.87 3.51
CA ALA A 45 15.50 -14.15 3.98
C ALA A 45 14.50 -14.87 4.89
N MET A 46 13.87 -14.13 5.82
CA MET A 46 12.82 -14.66 6.69
C MET A 46 11.60 -15.10 5.90
N LEU A 47 11.19 -14.36 4.86
CA LEU A 47 10.12 -14.80 3.97
C LEU A 47 10.44 -16.14 3.31
N ALA A 48 11.64 -16.28 2.76
CA ALA A 48 12.08 -17.51 2.11
C ALA A 48 12.05 -18.69 3.09
N GLU A 49 12.60 -18.52 4.29
CA GLU A 49 12.58 -19.56 5.33
C GLU A 49 11.15 -19.88 5.78
N ASN A 50 10.33 -18.86 6.00
CA ASN A 50 8.94 -19.02 6.43
C ASN A 50 8.01 -19.58 5.35
N THR A 51 8.45 -19.67 4.10
CA THR A 51 7.65 -20.25 3.00
C THR A 51 8.16 -21.61 2.54
N LYS A 52 9.43 -21.93 2.83
CA LYS A 52 10.09 -23.19 2.46
C LYS A 52 9.29 -24.41 2.91
N GLY A 53 8.98 -25.28 1.95
CA GLY A 53 8.28 -26.55 2.19
C GLY A 53 6.80 -26.44 2.57
N LYS A 54 6.22 -25.23 2.70
CA LYS A 54 4.86 -25.04 3.22
C LYS A 54 3.73 -25.15 2.19
N GLY A 55 4.06 -25.38 0.92
CA GLY A 55 3.05 -25.47 -0.14
C GLY A 55 2.59 -24.12 -0.72
N PHE A 56 3.16 -22.99 -0.26
CA PHE A 56 2.84 -21.68 -0.82
C PHE A 56 3.29 -21.57 -2.28
N GLY A 57 2.49 -20.84 -3.06
CA GLY A 57 2.87 -20.40 -4.40
C GLY A 57 3.89 -19.25 -4.37
N PRO A 58 4.31 -18.76 -5.54
CA PRO A 58 5.20 -17.61 -5.66
C PRO A 58 4.59 -16.42 -4.92
N GLN A 59 5.42 -15.74 -4.14
CA GLN A 59 4.99 -14.54 -3.41
C GLN A 59 5.00 -13.32 -4.34
N SER A 60 4.16 -12.34 -4.02
CA SER A 60 4.08 -11.02 -4.66
C SER A 60 4.47 -9.93 -3.66
N PRO A 61 4.75 -8.68 -4.07
CA PRO A 61 4.79 -8.14 -5.43
C PRO A 61 6.12 -8.45 -6.15
N ARG A 62 6.15 -8.28 -7.48
CA ARG A 62 7.31 -8.58 -8.34
C ARG A 62 7.61 -7.46 -9.34
N ASP A 63 8.81 -7.53 -9.91
CA ASP A 63 9.16 -6.76 -11.08
C ASP A 63 8.47 -7.37 -12.31
N ILE A 64 7.52 -6.66 -12.90
CA ILE A 64 6.73 -7.15 -14.04
C ILE A 64 7.52 -7.15 -15.35
N ASP A 65 8.69 -6.50 -15.39
CA ASP A 65 9.62 -6.56 -16.53
C ASP A 65 10.60 -7.75 -16.40
N ALA A 66 10.64 -8.40 -15.22
CA ALA A 66 11.48 -9.56 -14.98
C ALA A 66 10.74 -10.86 -15.32
N VAL A 67 11.24 -11.60 -16.32
CA VAL A 67 10.68 -12.89 -16.76
C VAL A 67 11.27 -14.10 -16.03
N ALA A 68 12.38 -13.92 -15.32
CA ALA A 68 13.08 -15.00 -14.66
C ALA A 68 12.41 -15.34 -13.32
N GLY A 69 12.24 -16.64 -13.08
CA GLY A 69 11.71 -17.17 -11.83
C GLY A 69 11.31 -18.64 -11.99
N ASN A 70 11.16 -19.32 -10.87
CA ASN A 70 10.67 -20.68 -10.79
C ASN A 70 9.37 -20.67 -9.99
N ASN A 71 8.43 -21.53 -10.38
CA ASN A 71 7.26 -21.81 -9.56
C ASN A 71 7.08 -23.34 -9.47
N PRO A 72 7.50 -23.96 -8.36
CA PRO A 72 7.30 -25.39 -8.17
C PRO A 72 5.84 -25.76 -7.84
N ARG A 73 4.95 -24.77 -7.64
CA ARG A 73 3.53 -24.99 -7.36
C ARG A 73 2.70 -24.88 -8.62
N LEU A 74 1.87 -25.90 -8.84
CA LEU A 74 0.89 -25.92 -9.90
C LEU A 74 -0.47 -25.49 -9.33
N PHE A 75 -0.99 -24.37 -9.82
CA PHE A 75 -2.39 -23.99 -9.67
C PHE A 75 -2.88 -23.34 -10.96
N SER A 76 -4.18 -23.45 -11.21
CA SER A 76 -4.79 -22.93 -12.43
C SER A 76 -4.90 -21.42 -12.38
N ALA A 77 -4.62 -20.76 -13.50
CA ALA A 77 -4.97 -19.36 -13.67
C ALA A 77 -6.46 -19.16 -13.39
N ALA A 78 -6.78 -18.07 -12.69
CA ALA A 78 -8.15 -17.68 -12.43
C ALA A 78 -8.83 -17.25 -13.76
N PRO A 79 -10.17 -17.43 -13.88
CA PRO A 79 -10.92 -16.96 -15.03
C PRO A 79 -10.74 -15.45 -15.29
N PRO A 80 -11.12 -14.95 -16.47
CA PRO A 80 -11.23 -13.50 -16.70
C PRO A 80 -12.12 -12.82 -15.66
N SER A 81 -11.81 -11.57 -15.31
CA SER A 81 -12.55 -10.81 -14.27
C SER A 81 -14.06 -10.68 -14.55
N VAL A 82 -14.45 -10.64 -15.83
CA VAL A 82 -15.86 -10.59 -16.28
C VAL A 82 -16.66 -11.85 -15.96
N GLU A 83 -15.99 -12.95 -15.59
CA GLU A 83 -16.59 -14.22 -15.17
C GLU A 83 -16.52 -14.43 -13.64
N MET A 84 -16.04 -13.43 -12.90
CA MET A 84 -15.81 -13.51 -11.45
C MET A 84 -16.55 -12.40 -10.69
N ASN A 85 -16.73 -12.53 -9.38
CA ASN A 85 -17.29 -11.43 -8.58
C ASN A 85 -16.18 -10.51 -8.08
N LEU A 86 -16.27 -9.21 -8.39
CA LEU A 86 -15.54 -8.18 -7.67
C LEU A 86 -15.88 -8.30 -6.17
N CYS A 87 -14.87 -8.45 -5.34
CA CYS A 87 -15.02 -8.57 -3.89
C CYS A 87 -14.44 -7.38 -3.13
N ASN A 88 -13.41 -6.73 -3.65
CA ASN A 88 -12.77 -5.62 -2.97
C ASN A 88 -12.04 -4.69 -3.94
N ILE A 89 -12.01 -3.40 -3.63
CA ILE A 89 -11.11 -2.42 -4.23
C ILE A 89 -10.36 -1.75 -3.08
N HIS A 90 -9.03 -1.77 -3.14
CA HIS A 90 -8.15 -1.05 -2.21
C HIS A 90 -6.96 -0.48 -2.98
N PHE A 91 -6.18 0.38 -2.31
CA PHE A 91 -5.01 0.97 -2.93
C PHE A 91 -3.88 1.22 -1.94
N HIS A 92 -2.65 1.25 -2.47
CA HIS A 92 -1.43 1.46 -1.71
C HIS A 92 -0.81 2.82 -2.07
N LYS A 93 -0.05 3.41 -1.13
CA LYS A 93 0.81 4.56 -1.43
C LYS A 93 2.09 4.04 -2.06
N ASN A 94 2.40 4.53 -3.26
CA ASN A 94 3.34 3.98 -4.23
C ASN A 94 2.90 2.61 -4.77
N ALA A 95 3.55 2.18 -5.85
CA ALA A 95 3.35 0.86 -6.42
C ALA A 95 4.03 -0.23 -5.56
N GLU A 96 3.29 -1.30 -5.29
CA GLU A 96 3.81 -2.54 -4.72
C GLU A 96 4.69 -3.24 -5.77
N HIS A 97 4.22 -3.29 -7.02
CA HIS A 97 4.98 -3.83 -8.14
C HIS A 97 6.02 -2.83 -8.63
N LYS A 98 7.02 -3.35 -9.34
CA LYS A 98 7.99 -2.58 -10.12
C LYS A 98 7.80 -2.90 -11.59
N GLY A 99 7.99 -1.92 -12.48
CA GLY A 99 8.13 -2.16 -13.91
C GLY A 99 7.43 -1.09 -14.74
N GLY A 100 7.62 -1.15 -16.06
CA GLY A 100 7.07 -0.16 -16.99
C GLY A 100 7.37 1.28 -16.56
N GLU A 101 6.31 2.05 -16.26
CA GLU A 101 6.40 3.46 -15.88
C GLU A 101 6.55 3.71 -14.37
N PHE A 102 6.65 2.68 -13.53
CA PHE A 102 6.81 2.79 -12.07
C PHE A 102 8.06 2.03 -11.60
N THR A 103 9.23 2.64 -11.79
CA THR A 103 10.54 1.99 -11.55
C THR A 103 11.42 2.75 -10.57
N LYS A 104 11.04 3.97 -10.19
CA LYS A 104 11.79 4.80 -9.24
C LYS A 104 11.51 4.33 -7.82
N TYR A 105 12.50 3.74 -7.16
CA TYR A 105 12.36 3.29 -5.77
C TYR A 105 12.23 4.47 -4.81
N ALA A 106 11.21 4.44 -3.94
CA ALA A 106 10.97 5.47 -2.93
C ALA A 106 11.92 5.37 -1.72
N GLY A 107 12.66 4.26 -1.59
CA GLY A 107 13.50 3.95 -0.43
C GLY A 107 12.88 2.86 0.43
N ASN A 108 13.58 2.47 1.50
CA ASN A 108 13.13 1.35 2.35
C ASN A 108 11.99 1.73 3.31
N GLY A 109 11.77 3.03 3.52
CA GLY A 109 10.73 3.52 4.41
C GLY A 109 10.90 3.00 5.84
N ASP A 110 9.80 2.83 6.56
CA ASP A 110 9.81 2.40 7.96
C ASP A 110 10.09 0.89 8.17
N GLY A 111 10.37 0.14 7.11
CA GLY A 111 10.52 -1.32 7.16
C GLY A 111 9.20 -2.10 7.33
N HIS A 112 8.08 -1.39 7.46
CA HIS A 112 6.73 -1.93 7.59
C HIS A 112 5.82 -1.56 6.41
N GLY A 113 6.40 -0.97 5.37
CA GLY A 113 5.75 -0.73 4.08
C GLY A 113 5.32 0.71 3.83
N PHE A 114 5.38 1.59 4.83
CA PHE A 114 5.11 3.01 4.59
C PHE A 114 6.38 3.72 4.13
N GLN A 115 6.22 4.72 3.25
CA GLN A 115 7.32 5.47 2.65
C GLN A 115 8.29 4.58 1.83
N SER A 116 7.79 3.46 1.29
CA SER A 116 8.52 2.51 0.43
C SER A 116 7.81 2.32 -0.91
N GLY A 117 8.25 1.35 -1.73
CA GLY A 117 7.63 1.00 -3.01
C GLY A 117 8.19 1.77 -4.20
N TYR A 118 7.43 1.77 -5.30
CA TYR A 118 7.87 2.34 -6.58
C TYR A 118 6.99 3.50 -7.02
N GLN A 119 7.62 4.59 -7.40
CA GLN A 119 6.99 5.80 -7.88
C GLN A 119 6.91 5.78 -9.41
N TYR A 120 5.92 6.50 -9.93
CA TYR A 120 5.89 6.89 -11.33
C TYR A 120 7.20 7.58 -11.72
N SER A 121 7.82 7.07 -12.78
CA SER A 121 9.13 7.50 -13.28
C SER A 121 9.03 8.61 -14.33
N GLY A 122 7.82 8.96 -14.78
CA GLY A 122 7.61 10.01 -15.76
C GLY A 122 7.63 11.41 -15.18
N LYS A 123 7.21 12.40 -15.99
CA LYS A 123 7.23 13.82 -15.63
C LYS A 123 5.81 14.37 -15.45
N LEU A 124 5.67 15.29 -14.52
CA LEU A 124 4.46 16.08 -14.28
C LEU A 124 4.76 17.56 -14.45
N GLY A 125 3.79 18.30 -14.96
CA GLY A 125 3.86 19.75 -15.09
C GLY A 125 3.71 20.46 -13.74
N ALA A 126 4.16 21.72 -13.68
CA ALA A 126 4.07 22.52 -12.47
C ALA A 126 2.62 22.77 -12.00
N SER A 127 1.66 22.84 -12.93
CA SER A 127 0.23 22.92 -12.60
C SER A 127 -0.30 21.65 -11.96
N GLU A 128 0.10 20.49 -12.48
CA GLU A 128 -0.32 19.16 -12.01
C GLU A 128 0.20 18.87 -10.60
N LEU A 129 1.37 19.42 -10.24
CA LEU A 129 2.01 19.25 -8.94
C LEU A 129 1.56 20.29 -7.90
N LYS A 130 0.66 21.21 -8.23
CA LYS A 130 0.17 22.20 -7.26
C LYS A 130 -0.54 21.49 -6.11
N SER A 131 -0.27 21.93 -4.88
CA SER A 131 -1.02 21.46 -3.72
C SER A 131 -2.53 21.70 -3.91
N VAL A 132 -3.34 20.73 -3.47
CA VAL A 132 -4.81 20.81 -3.39
C VAL A 132 -5.29 21.55 -2.13
N GLY A 133 -4.36 22.00 -1.28
CA GLY A 133 -4.65 22.87 -0.14
C GLY A 133 -5.22 22.17 1.10
N HIS A 134 -5.34 20.84 1.08
CA HIS A 134 -5.77 20.03 2.22
C HIS A 134 -5.26 18.58 2.09
N ASP A 135 -5.41 17.80 3.16
CA ASP A 135 -4.97 16.41 3.21
C ASP A 135 -5.89 15.50 2.38
N ILE A 136 -5.28 14.67 1.52
CA ILE A 136 -5.98 13.64 0.76
C ILE A 136 -5.79 12.29 1.48
N CYS A 137 -6.90 11.66 1.88
CA CYS A 137 -6.92 10.35 2.55
C CYS A 137 -5.92 10.26 3.73
N PRO A 138 -6.03 11.12 4.76
CA PRO A 138 -5.06 11.21 5.84
C PRO A 138 -4.99 9.93 6.68
N SER A 139 -3.79 9.59 7.14
CA SER A 139 -3.55 8.48 8.07
C SER A 139 -2.46 8.83 9.08
N LYS A 140 -2.24 7.95 10.07
CA LYS A 140 -1.10 8.06 10.99
C LYS A 140 0.27 7.99 10.30
N HIS A 141 0.32 7.53 9.04
CA HIS A 141 1.54 7.44 8.22
C HIS A 141 1.64 8.55 7.17
N GLY A 142 0.79 9.58 7.28
CA GLY A 142 0.74 10.72 6.38
C GLY A 142 -0.44 10.68 5.41
N ALA A 143 -0.64 11.79 4.72
CA ALA A 143 -1.63 11.98 3.67
C ALA A 143 -1.02 11.74 2.27
N LEU A 144 -1.89 11.67 1.27
CA LEU A 144 -1.53 11.74 -0.13
C LEU A 144 -1.43 13.19 -0.60
N SER A 145 -0.70 13.41 -1.69
CA SER A 145 -0.54 14.72 -2.32
C SER A 145 -0.44 14.59 -3.84
N ALA A 146 -0.63 15.70 -4.55
CA ALA A 146 -0.34 15.75 -5.98
C ALA A 146 1.14 15.36 -6.23
N GLY A 147 1.36 14.48 -7.21
CA GLY A 147 2.63 13.84 -7.50
C GLY A 147 2.81 12.46 -6.86
N ASP A 148 2.01 12.09 -5.85
CA ASP A 148 2.08 10.75 -5.28
C ASP A 148 1.61 9.70 -6.29
N THR A 149 2.26 8.53 -6.24
CA THR A 149 1.85 7.35 -6.98
C THR A 149 0.96 6.50 -6.10
N ILE A 150 -0.05 5.86 -6.68
CA ILE A 150 -0.85 4.83 -6.01
C ILE A 150 -0.98 3.61 -6.90
N GLU A 151 -0.99 2.43 -6.31
CA GLU A 151 -1.36 1.20 -7.00
C GLU A 151 -2.68 0.69 -6.45
N VAL A 152 -3.62 0.41 -7.36
CA VAL A 152 -5.00 0.07 -7.05
C VAL A 152 -5.28 -1.35 -7.49
N HIS A 153 -5.85 -2.13 -6.58
CA HIS A 153 -6.19 -3.52 -6.76
C HIS A 153 -7.70 -3.70 -6.87
N TYR A 154 -8.16 -4.22 -7.99
CA TYR A 154 -9.53 -4.67 -8.18
C TYR A 154 -9.56 -6.18 -8.01
N VAL A 155 -9.90 -6.63 -6.80
CA VAL A 155 -9.84 -8.04 -6.42
C VAL A 155 -11.14 -8.73 -6.80
N HIS A 156 -11.02 -9.83 -7.53
CA HIS A 156 -12.11 -10.67 -7.96
C HIS A 156 -11.98 -12.08 -7.37
N SER A 157 -13.12 -12.71 -7.12
CA SER A 157 -13.22 -14.05 -6.54
C SER A 157 -14.20 -14.91 -7.34
N THR A 158 -13.90 -16.20 -7.49
CA THR A 158 -14.88 -17.18 -8.02
C THR A 158 -15.95 -17.56 -7.00
N ALA A 159 -15.82 -17.13 -5.75
CA ALA A 159 -16.84 -17.37 -4.74
C ALA A 159 -18.12 -16.56 -5.02
N GLN A 160 -19.25 -17.06 -4.53
CA GLN A 160 -20.49 -16.29 -4.44
C GLN A 160 -20.39 -15.34 -3.24
N ILE A 161 -20.07 -14.08 -3.51
CA ILE A 161 -19.83 -13.02 -2.52
C ILE A 161 -20.42 -11.70 -2.99
N LYS A 162 -20.34 -10.68 -2.13
CA LYS A 162 -20.61 -9.28 -2.48
C LYS A 162 -19.37 -8.42 -2.16
N PRO A 163 -19.16 -7.30 -2.87
CA PRO A 163 -18.14 -6.32 -2.53
C PRO A 163 -18.20 -5.90 -1.07
N GLY A 164 -17.04 -5.79 -0.43
CA GLY A 164 -16.95 -5.37 0.96
C GLY A 164 -15.52 -5.15 1.44
N PRO A 165 -15.35 -4.85 2.74
CA PRO A 165 -14.06 -4.52 3.31
C PRO A 165 -13.16 -5.76 3.40
N THR A 166 -11.86 -5.52 3.24
CA THR A 166 -10.77 -6.50 3.41
C THR A 166 -10.81 -7.71 2.45
N LEU A 167 -9.74 -8.50 2.47
CA LEU A 167 -9.68 -9.80 1.78
C LEU A 167 -10.77 -10.78 2.26
N GLY A 168 -11.30 -10.61 3.48
CA GLY A 168 -12.38 -11.45 4.00
C GLY A 168 -13.64 -11.42 3.11
N SER A 169 -13.92 -10.30 2.44
CA SER A 169 -15.06 -10.17 1.53
C SER A 169 -14.91 -10.98 0.24
N CYS A 170 -13.70 -11.47 -0.06
CA CYS A 170 -13.43 -12.34 -1.20
C CYS A 170 -13.67 -13.83 -0.90
N LEU A 171 -13.97 -14.17 0.35
CA LEU A 171 -14.15 -15.54 0.84
C LEU A 171 -15.59 -15.73 1.33
N ASN A 172 -16.05 -16.98 1.41
CA ASN A 172 -17.30 -17.31 2.11
C ASN A 172 -17.14 -18.59 2.95
N ASP A 173 -18.17 -18.98 3.70
CA ASP A 173 -18.07 -20.14 4.59
C ASP A 173 -17.93 -21.48 3.87
N ALA A 174 -18.49 -21.59 2.68
CA ALA A 174 -18.40 -22.79 1.86
C ALA A 174 -17.07 -22.88 1.09
N ILE A 175 -16.43 -21.75 0.76
CA ILE A 175 -15.29 -21.66 -0.15
C ILE A 175 -14.21 -20.81 0.51
N LYS A 176 -13.27 -21.48 1.16
CA LYS A 176 -12.14 -20.85 1.88
C LYS A 176 -10.92 -20.58 1.02
N ASN A 177 -10.82 -21.18 -0.17
CA ASN A 177 -9.75 -20.94 -1.15
C ASN A 177 -10.33 -20.83 -2.57
N PRO A 178 -11.11 -19.77 -2.86
CA PRO A 178 -11.54 -19.50 -4.23
C PRO A 178 -10.35 -19.16 -5.11
N GLN A 179 -10.55 -19.20 -6.44
CA GLN A 179 -9.58 -18.60 -7.33
C GLN A 179 -9.69 -17.08 -7.20
N LEU A 180 -8.55 -16.43 -6.97
CA LEU A 180 -8.47 -14.98 -6.85
C LEU A 180 -7.79 -14.40 -8.08
N ARG A 181 -8.32 -13.30 -8.57
CA ARG A 181 -7.74 -12.50 -9.65
C ARG A 181 -7.63 -11.06 -9.21
N VAL A 182 -6.48 -10.43 -9.44
CA VAL A 182 -6.30 -9.00 -9.18
C VAL A 182 -6.00 -8.31 -10.49
N GLU A 183 -6.91 -7.43 -10.91
CA GLU A 183 -6.62 -6.45 -11.94
C GLU A 183 -5.97 -5.25 -11.26
N THR A 184 -4.77 -4.89 -11.71
CA THR A 184 -3.96 -3.85 -11.09
C THR A 184 -3.77 -2.67 -12.03
N GLN A 185 -3.94 -1.47 -11.47
CA GLN A 185 -3.67 -0.21 -12.14
C GLN A 185 -2.73 0.63 -11.28
N VAL A 186 -1.78 1.30 -11.91
CA VAL A 186 -0.96 2.31 -11.24
C VAL A 186 -1.40 3.68 -11.72
N TYR A 187 -1.64 4.57 -10.76
CA TYR A 187 -2.02 5.95 -11.03
C TYR A 187 -1.03 6.93 -10.41
N VAL A 188 -0.95 8.12 -10.99
CA VAL A 188 -0.28 9.26 -10.37
C VAL A 188 -1.30 10.37 -10.11
N LEU A 189 -1.28 10.90 -8.89
CA LEU A 189 -2.21 11.93 -8.47
C LEU A 189 -1.79 13.28 -9.04
N VAL A 190 -2.73 14.00 -9.62
CA VAL A 190 -2.51 15.34 -10.17
C VAL A 190 -3.57 16.30 -9.67
N ASN A 191 -3.20 17.57 -9.50
CA ASN A 191 -4.14 18.66 -9.31
C ASN A 191 -4.63 19.15 -10.67
N ASP A 192 -5.49 18.35 -11.29
CA ASP A 192 -6.11 18.63 -12.57
C ASP A 192 -7.54 18.08 -12.57
N LYS A 193 -8.52 18.96 -12.78
CA LYS A 193 -9.94 18.61 -12.82
C LYS A 193 -10.33 17.82 -14.08
N ASP A 194 -9.51 17.87 -15.13
CA ASP A 194 -9.73 17.18 -16.39
C ASP A 194 -9.04 15.79 -16.42
N ALA A 195 -8.27 15.46 -15.37
CA ALA A 195 -7.75 14.11 -15.15
C ALA A 195 -8.88 13.11 -14.79
N LEU A 196 -8.55 11.82 -14.78
CA LEU A 196 -9.54 10.78 -14.48
C LEU A 196 -10.10 10.93 -13.07
N ASP A 197 -11.40 10.66 -12.93
CA ASP A 197 -12.11 10.67 -11.65
C ASP A 197 -12.03 9.30 -10.97
N PHE A 198 -11.46 9.25 -9.77
CA PHE A 198 -11.26 8.00 -9.03
C PHE A 198 -12.57 7.33 -8.61
N GLY A 199 -13.60 8.11 -8.28
CA GLY A 199 -14.94 7.57 -8.00
C GLY A 199 -15.54 6.86 -9.21
N ASN A 200 -15.33 7.40 -10.41
CA ASN A 200 -15.73 6.76 -11.66
C ASN A 200 -14.90 5.49 -11.93
N LEU A 201 -13.58 5.55 -11.73
CA LEU A 201 -12.67 4.39 -11.91
C LEU A 201 -12.95 3.24 -10.92
N THR A 202 -13.52 3.54 -9.76
CA THR A 202 -13.86 2.56 -8.71
C THR A 202 -15.35 2.23 -8.66
N LYS A 203 -16.14 2.79 -9.59
CA LYS A 203 -17.56 2.48 -9.71
C LYS A 203 -17.72 0.98 -9.92
N HIS A 204 -18.61 0.39 -9.14
CA HIS A 204 -18.97 -1.02 -9.25
C HIS A 204 -20.48 -1.19 -9.39
N GLY A 205 -20.88 -2.33 -9.94
CA GLY A 205 -22.28 -2.68 -10.17
C GLY A 205 -22.44 -4.18 -10.37
N VAL A 206 -23.65 -4.61 -10.72
CA VAL A 206 -23.92 -5.99 -11.11
C VAL A 206 -24.11 -6.04 -12.63
N ALA A 207 -23.36 -6.91 -13.30
CA ALA A 207 -23.51 -7.21 -14.71
C ALA A 207 -23.54 -8.73 -14.90
N ASN A 208 -24.50 -9.24 -15.67
CA ASN A 208 -24.69 -10.69 -15.88
C ASN A 208 -24.76 -11.51 -14.58
N GLY A 209 -25.34 -10.96 -13.52
CA GLY A 209 -25.46 -11.61 -12.22
C GLY A 209 -24.17 -11.62 -11.37
N LEU A 210 -23.09 -10.99 -11.85
CA LEU A 210 -21.81 -10.90 -11.15
C LEU A 210 -21.50 -9.46 -10.74
N HIS A 211 -20.84 -9.29 -9.59
CA HIS A 211 -20.30 -8.00 -9.18
C HIS A 211 -19.10 -7.61 -10.04
N GLN A 212 -19.08 -6.39 -10.58
CA GLN A 212 -18.12 -5.95 -11.58
C GLN A 212 -17.67 -4.51 -11.36
N ALA A 213 -16.44 -4.20 -11.78
CA ALA A 213 -15.90 -2.85 -11.89
C ALA A 213 -15.76 -2.47 -13.38
N PRO A 214 -16.81 -1.91 -14.01
CA PRO A 214 -16.84 -1.72 -15.47
C PRO A 214 -15.86 -0.66 -16.00
N ASN A 215 -15.33 0.19 -15.12
CA ASN A 215 -14.56 1.37 -15.52
C ASN A 215 -13.04 1.22 -15.29
N ILE A 216 -12.56 -0.01 -15.09
CA ILE A 216 -11.12 -0.27 -15.04
C ILE A 216 -10.49 0.14 -16.38
N PRO A 217 -9.46 1.02 -16.40
CA PRO A 217 -8.82 1.44 -17.63
C PRO A 217 -8.22 0.27 -18.42
N SER A 218 -8.48 0.24 -19.73
CA SER A 218 -7.95 -0.77 -20.64
C SER A 218 -6.79 -0.27 -21.51
N ASN A 219 -6.48 1.03 -21.44
CA ASN A 219 -5.50 1.73 -22.26
C ASN A 219 -4.15 2.01 -21.57
N THR A 220 -3.93 1.47 -20.37
CA THR A 220 -2.67 1.58 -19.59
C THR A 220 -1.63 0.51 -19.96
N GLY A 221 -1.63 0.08 -21.23
CA GLY A 221 -0.74 -0.96 -21.75
C GLY A 221 -1.30 -2.38 -21.58
N ALA A 222 -0.72 -3.35 -22.30
CA ALA A 222 -1.10 -4.75 -22.19
C ALA A 222 -0.68 -5.29 -20.81
N PRO A 223 -1.56 -6.01 -20.09
CA PRO A 223 -1.23 -6.49 -18.75
C PRO A 223 -0.21 -7.62 -18.79
N VAL A 224 0.75 -7.58 -17.85
CA VAL A 224 1.59 -8.72 -17.51
C VAL A 224 0.82 -9.58 -16.51
N GLN A 225 0.56 -10.84 -16.88
CA GLN A 225 -0.16 -11.78 -16.03
C GLN A 225 0.79 -12.82 -15.45
N TYR A 226 0.67 -13.06 -14.14
CA TYR A 226 1.52 -14.03 -13.47
C TYR A 226 0.82 -14.66 -12.26
N ALA A 227 1.28 -15.86 -11.90
CA ALA A 227 0.88 -16.55 -10.67
C ALA A 227 1.58 -15.91 -9.47
N GLY A 228 0.83 -15.53 -8.45
CA GLY A 228 1.35 -14.91 -7.24
C GLY A 228 0.52 -15.24 -6.01
N SER A 229 0.63 -14.38 -5.00
CA SER A 229 -0.13 -14.47 -3.76
C SER A 229 -0.72 -13.13 -3.36
N THR A 230 -1.61 -13.11 -2.36
CA THR A 230 -2.01 -11.83 -1.74
C THR A 230 -0.89 -11.25 -0.90
N THR A 231 -0.93 -9.94 -0.71
CA THR A 231 0.08 -9.14 -0.02
C THR A 231 -0.57 -8.22 1.01
N GLY A 232 0.28 -7.64 1.85
CA GLY A 232 -0.06 -6.56 2.76
C GLY A 232 1.20 -6.17 3.55
N PRO A 233 1.27 -4.96 4.12
CA PRO A 233 2.49 -4.42 4.74
C PRO A 233 3.01 -5.31 5.89
N GLY A 234 2.11 -5.88 6.69
CA GLY A 234 2.45 -6.79 7.79
C GLY A 234 2.97 -8.17 7.36
N TYR A 235 3.07 -8.45 6.06
CA TYR A 235 3.44 -9.78 5.54
C TYR A 235 4.86 -9.88 5.04
N ASN A 236 5.73 -8.87 5.19
CA ASN A 236 7.11 -8.90 4.68
C ASN A 236 7.85 -10.22 4.93
N GLU A 237 7.59 -10.87 6.07
CA GLU A 237 8.24 -12.12 6.50
C GLU A 237 7.30 -13.34 6.47
N LYS A 238 5.99 -13.14 6.24
CA LYS A 238 4.98 -14.19 6.29
C LYS A 238 4.48 -14.52 4.88
N GLY A 239 4.47 -15.80 4.55
CA GLY A 239 3.89 -16.30 3.30
C GLY A 239 2.37 -16.18 3.29
N SER A 240 1.82 -15.76 2.17
CA SER A 240 0.38 -15.84 1.92
C SER A 240 0.00 -17.21 1.36
N PRO A 241 -1.06 -17.86 1.89
CA PRO A 241 -1.54 -19.14 1.37
C PRO A 241 -2.34 -19.01 0.07
N PHE A 242 -2.78 -17.81 -0.27
CA PHE A 242 -3.68 -17.60 -1.39
C PHE A 242 -2.96 -17.68 -2.73
N GLN A 243 -3.60 -18.37 -3.67
CA GLN A 243 -3.15 -18.52 -5.04
C GLN A 243 -3.86 -17.47 -5.89
N VAL A 244 -3.11 -16.47 -6.37
CA VAL A 244 -3.65 -15.31 -7.05
C VAL A 244 -3.15 -15.27 -8.48
N THR A 245 -4.05 -14.97 -9.42
CA THR A 245 -3.67 -14.53 -10.76
C THR A 245 -3.59 -13.01 -10.77
N TRP A 246 -2.37 -12.49 -10.84
CA TRP A 246 -2.14 -11.05 -10.99
C TRP A 246 -2.23 -10.65 -12.46
N SER A 247 -2.75 -9.45 -12.71
CA SER A 247 -2.85 -8.81 -14.02
C SER A 247 -2.45 -7.35 -13.85
N VAL A 248 -1.17 -7.05 -14.10
CA VAL A 248 -0.57 -5.74 -13.81
C VAL A 248 -0.30 -5.00 -15.10
N ARG A 249 -0.87 -3.81 -15.24
CA ARG A 249 -0.65 -2.96 -16.43
C ARG A 249 0.57 -2.05 -16.25
N PRO A 250 1.45 -1.94 -17.26
CA PRO A 250 2.76 -1.30 -17.11
C PRO A 250 2.75 0.23 -17.24
N LYS A 251 1.66 0.86 -17.67
CA LYS A 251 1.59 2.33 -17.83
C LYS A 251 0.75 2.97 -16.74
N VAL A 252 1.10 4.20 -16.40
CA VAL A 252 0.44 4.99 -15.38
C VAL A 252 -0.60 5.91 -16.00
N ALA A 253 -1.78 6.01 -15.38
CA ALA A 253 -2.77 7.03 -15.72
C ALA A 253 -2.81 8.14 -14.67
N LYS A 254 -3.16 9.35 -15.10
CA LYS A 254 -3.31 10.52 -14.21
C LYS A 254 -4.72 10.55 -13.63
N VAL A 255 -4.80 10.71 -12.31
CA VAL A 255 -6.06 10.77 -11.56
C VAL A 255 -6.13 12.07 -10.78
N ASN A 256 -7.30 12.71 -10.78
CA ASN A 256 -7.53 13.91 -9.99
C ASN A 256 -7.42 13.60 -8.50
N ALA A 257 -6.45 14.21 -7.81
CA ALA A 257 -6.18 13.98 -6.39
C ALA A 257 -7.41 14.22 -5.49
N GLU A 258 -8.22 15.23 -5.81
CA GLU A 258 -9.47 15.55 -5.09
C GLU A 258 -10.44 14.37 -5.11
N SER A 259 -10.60 13.71 -6.27
CA SER A 259 -11.54 12.59 -6.43
C SER A 259 -11.15 11.38 -5.58
N VAL A 260 -9.85 11.16 -5.34
CA VAL A 260 -9.35 10.13 -4.42
C VAL A 260 -9.72 10.50 -2.99
N GLY A 261 -9.49 11.76 -2.61
CA GLY A 261 -9.86 12.28 -1.29
C GLY A 261 -11.35 12.18 -0.99
N GLN A 262 -12.22 12.41 -1.98
CA GLN A 262 -13.67 12.22 -1.81
C GLN A 262 -14.04 10.75 -1.62
N TRP A 263 -13.42 9.83 -2.37
CA TRP A 263 -13.69 8.39 -2.26
C TRP A 263 -13.32 7.83 -0.87
N CYS A 264 -12.22 8.30 -0.29
CA CYS A 264 -11.78 7.92 1.06
C CYS A 264 -12.73 8.38 2.17
N LYS A 265 -13.65 9.32 1.92
CA LYS A 265 -14.64 9.76 2.92
C LYS A 265 -15.77 8.74 3.11
N GLY A 266 -15.94 7.82 2.17
CA GLY A 266 -16.95 6.78 2.27
C GLY A 266 -17.07 5.94 0.99
N ASN A 267 -16.91 4.64 1.14
CA ASN A 267 -17.10 3.64 0.09
C ASN A 267 -17.46 2.29 0.72
N VAL A 268 -17.95 1.34 -0.09
CA VAL A 268 -18.40 0.02 0.38
C VAL A 268 -17.26 -0.85 0.95
N PHE A 269 -16.01 -0.49 0.67
CA PHE A 269 -14.83 -1.24 1.07
C PHE A 269 -14.26 -0.75 2.41
N ASN A 270 -14.82 0.31 2.99
CA ASN A 270 -14.31 1.00 4.19
C ASN A 270 -12.85 1.44 4.08
N GLU A 271 -12.41 1.76 2.87
CA GLU A 271 -11.07 2.27 2.62
C GLU A 271 -11.04 3.79 2.85
N ASP A 272 -10.26 4.26 3.80
CA ASP A 272 -10.17 5.69 4.17
C ASP A 272 -8.75 6.27 4.02
N HIS A 273 -7.76 5.42 3.77
CA HIS A 273 -6.37 5.81 3.53
C HIS A 273 -5.64 4.83 2.61
N ALA A 274 -4.46 5.26 2.15
CA ALA A 274 -3.56 4.42 1.37
C ALA A 274 -2.84 3.40 2.26
N HIS A 275 -2.81 2.13 1.84
CA HIS A 275 -2.03 1.09 2.52
C HIS A 275 -0.53 1.25 2.27
N GLY A 276 0.29 0.75 3.20
CA GLY A 276 1.71 0.53 2.95
C GLY A 276 1.93 -0.62 1.96
N VAL A 277 3.12 -0.68 1.37
CA VAL A 277 3.49 -1.72 0.38
C VAL A 277 4.34 -2.81 1.01
N ARG A 278 4.29 -4.02 0.46
CA ARG A 278 5.26 -5.06 0.80
C ARG A 278 6.59 -4.83 0.05
N ASN A 279 7.71 -5.29 0.63
CA ASN A 279 8.98 -5.34 -0.08
C ASN A 279 8.87 -6.16 -1.37
N LEU A 280 9.50 -5.66 -2.45
CA LEU A 280 9.58 -6.40 -3.71
C LEU A 280 10.22 -7.77 -3.49
N VAL A 281 9.54 -8.82 -3.96
CA VAL A 281 10.05 -10.19 -3.93
C VAL A 281 11.05 -10.37 -5.07
N ILE A 282 12.29 -10.69 -4.70
CA ILE A 282 13.39 -10.97 -5.65
C ILE A 282 13.90 -12.42 -5.55
N ASN A 283 13.34 -13.19 -4.62
CA ASN A 283 13.63 -14.61 -4.49
C ASN A 283 13.14 -15.33 -5.76
N PRO A 284 13.99 -16.19 -6.36
CA PRO A 284 13.65 -16.85 -7.61
C PRO A 284 12.57 -17.92 -7.46
N ASP A 285 12.39 -18.48 -6.25
CA ASP A 285 11.48 -19.59 -5.95
C ASP A 285 10.26 -19.16 -5.10
#